data_AF-A0A848C7N2-F1
#
_entry.id   AF-A0A848C7N2-F1
#
_cell.length_a   1.000
_cell.length_b   1.000
_cell.length_c   1.000
_cell.angle_alpha   90.00
_cell.angle_beta   90.00
_cell.angle_gamma   90.00
#
_symmetry.space_group_name_H-M   'P 1'
#
loop_
_entity.id
_entity.type
_entity.pdbx_description
1 polymer ?
#
loop_
_entity_poly.entity_id
_entity_poly.type
_entity_poly.pdbx_seq_one_letter_code
_entity_poly.pdbx_strand_id
1 'polypeptide(L)'
;MEFDFLKNTTPKEIQLEIVKNVRRKRKELKLTQEELAKKSGVSFGSIKRFENKGEISLFSLIKIAIVLGCEEEFLELFKKKEYSSIEEIINGNY
;
A
#
# COMPACT_ATOMS: atom_id res chain seq x y z
N MET A 1 0.20 3.38 31.96
CA MET A 1 -0.24 3.20 30.56
C MET A 1 0.94 2.57 29.84
N GLU A 2 0.89 1.27 29.59
CA GLU A 2 1.93 0.57 28.84
C GLU A 2 2.04 1.23 27.48
N PHE A 3 3.11 1.99 27.26
CA PHE A 3 3.55 2.31 25.92
C PHE A 3 3.81 0.97 25.24
N ASP A 4 3.05 0.67 24.19
CA ASP A 4 3.22 -0.52 23.35
C ASP A 4 4.60 -0.47 22.68
N PHE A 5 5.64 -0.82 23.44
CA PHE A 5 7.05 -0.78 23.06
C PHE A 5 7.42 -1.95 22.13
N LEU A 6 6.43 -2.70 21.65
CA LEU A 6 6.58 -4.02 21.03
C LEU A 6 5.93 -4.16 19.66
N LYS A 7 5.61 -3.04 18.98
CA LYS A 7 5.19 -3.06 17.58
C LYS A 7 6.15 -2.33 16.65
N ASN A 8 7.44 -2.68 16.73
CA ASN A 8 8.43 -2.25 15.75
C ASN A 8 8.33 -3.09 14.48
N THR A 9 7.27 -2.92 13.68
CA THR A 9 7.22 -3.49 12.33
C THR A 9 8.31 -2.84 11.49
N THR A 10 9.26 -3.64 11.02
CA THR A 10 10.39 -3.16 10.21
C THR A 10 9.89 -2.65 8.85
N PRO A 11 10.62 -1.73 8.21
CA PRO A 11 10.29 -1.30 6.85
C PRO A 11 10.14 -2.47 5.86
N LYS A 12 10.92 -3.54 6.06
CA LYS A 12 10.86 -4.74 5.22
C LYS A 12 9.56 -5.51 5.43
N GLU A 13 9.10 -5.66 6.67
CA GLU A 13 7.83 -6.33 6.97
C GLU A 13 6.65 -5.55 6.39
N ILE A 14 6.64 -4.22 6.52
CA ILE A 14 5.62 -3.35 5.89
C ILE A 14 5.62 -3.59 4.37
N GLN A 15 6.78 -3.56 3.74
CA GLN A 15 6.92 -3.79 2.30
C GLN A 15 6.39 -5.18 1.90
N LEU A 16 6.69 -6.23 2.65
CA LEU A 16 6.24 -7.59 2.36
C LEU A 16 4.73 -7.75 2.52
N GLU A 17 4.10 -7.11 3.52
CA GLU A 17 2.65 -7.12 3.67
C GLU A 17 1.95 -6.36 2.53
N ILE A 18 2.51 -5.22 2.07
CA ILE A 18 2.02 -4.53 0.86
C ILE A 18 2.08 -5.47 -0.35
N VAL A 19 3.22 -6.13 -0.59
CA VAL A 19 3.37 -7.09 -1.71
C VAL A 19 2.35 -8.21 -1.62
N LYS A 20 2.17 -8.79 -0.44
CA LYS A 20 1.20 -9.87 -0.20
C LYS A 20 -0.23 -9.42 -0.50
N ASN A 21 -0.62 -8.23 -0.06
CA ASN A 21 -1.94 -7.67 -0.34
C ASN A 21 -2.16 -7.43 -1.83
N VAL A 22 -1.20 -6.82 -2.53
CA VAL A 22 -1.28 -6.61 -3.98
C VAL A 22 -1.36 -7.94 -4.74
N ARG A 23 -0.54 -8.93 -4.36
CA ARG A 23 -0.57 -10.28 -4.96
C ARG A 23 -1.91 -10.98 -4.76
N ARG A 24 -2.48 -10.87 -3.56
CA ARG A 24 -3.79 -11.42 -3.23
C ARG A 24 -4.87 -10.77 -4.11
N LYS A 25 -4.92 -9.43 -4.16
CA LYS A 25 -5.87 -8.67 -4.99
C LYS A 25 -5.78 -9.02 -6.47
N ARG A 26 -4.55 -9.11 -7.01
CA ARG A 26 -4.34 -9.55 -8.40
C ARG A 26 -4.93 -10.94 -8.66
N LYS A 27 -4.73 -11.89 -7.74
CA LYS A 27 -5.26 -13.26 -7.86
C LYS A 27 -6.77 -13.32 -7.69
N GLU A 28 -7.37 -12.50 -6.82
CA GLU A 28 -8.83 -12.36 -6.69
C GLU A 28 -9.47 -11.94 -8.02
N LEU A 29 -8.79 -11.05 -8.77
CA LEU A 29 -9.18 -10.64 -10.12
C LEU A 29 -8.76 -11.62 -11.23
N LYS A 30 -8.19 -12.78 -10.88
CA LYS A 30 -7.72 -13.82 -11.81
C LYS A 30 -6.70 -13.32 -12.86
N LEU A 31 -5.91 -12.31 -12.53
CA LEU A 31 -4.88 -11.76 -13.42
C LEU A 31 -3.55 -12.47 -13.19
N THR A 32 -2.86 -12.83 -14.28
CA THR A 32 -1.44 -13.15 -14.28
C THR A 32 -0.59 -11.89 -14.06
N GLN A 33 0.70 -12.06 -13.78
CA GLN A 33 1.64 -10.92 -13.70
C GLN A 33 1.78 -10.20 -15.06
N GLU A 34 1.73 -10.93 -16.17
CA GLU A 34 1.80 -10.37 -17.53
C GLU A 34 0.55 -9.57 -17.88
N GLU A 35 -0.63 -10.07 -17.52
CA GLU A 35 -1.88 -9.32 -17.71
C GLU A 35 -1.93 -8.06 -16.86
N LEU A 36 -1.46 -8.13 -15.60
CA LEU A 36 -1.35 -6.94 -14.76
C LEU A 36 -0.37 -5.92 -15.36
N ALA A 37 0.78 -6.38 -15.86
CA ALA A 37 1.76 -5.52 -16.54
C ALA A 37 1.14 -4.82 -17.74
N LYS A 38 0.45 -5.56 -18.61
CA LYS A 38 -0.24 -5.03 -19.79
C LYS A 38 -1.31 -4.00 -19.41
N LYS A 39 -2.17 -4.32 -18.43
CA LYS A 39 -3.29 -3.45 -18.01
C LYS A 39 -2.81 -2.18 -17.30
N SER A 40 -1.77 -2.28 -16.47
CA SER A 40 -1.23 -1.12 -15.73
C SER A 40 -0.26 -0.28 -16.56
N GLY A 41 0.20 -0.78 -17.72
CA GLY A 41 1.27 -0.16 -18.49
C GLY A 41 2.58 -0.06 -17.69
N VAL A 42 2.82 -1.02 -16.79
CA VAL A 42 4.08 -1.20 -16.04
C VAL A 42 4.81 -2.38 -16.67
N SER A 43 6.13 -2.32 -16.81
CA SER A 43 6.88 -3.42 -17.41
C SER A 43 6.73 -4.72 -16.60
N PHE A 44 6.68 -5.85 -17.29
CA PHE A 44 6.60 -7.16 -16.64
C PHE A 44 7.76 -7.39 -15.66
N GLY A 45 8.97 -6.95 -16.02
CA GLY A 45 10.14 -7.00 -15.13
C GLY A 45 9.94 -6.22 -13.83
N SER A 46 9.25 -5.09 -13.85
CA SER A 46 8.91 -4.32 -12.64
C SER A 46 7.86 -5.03 -11.80
N ILE A 47 6.79 -5.58 -12.39
CA ILE A 47 5.79 -6.39 -11.66
C ILE A 47 6.46 -7.59 -10.98
N LYS A 48 7.32 -8.30 -11.71
CA LYS A 48 8.05 -9.47 -11.19
C LYS A 48 9.00 -9.09 -10.05
N ARG A 49 9.77 -8.00 -10.18
CA ARG A 49 10.64 -7.49 -9.10
C ARG A 49 9.83 -7.07 -7.88
N PHE A 50 8.72 -6.36 -8.07
CA PHE A 50 7.83 -5.96 -7.00
C PHE A 50 7.28 -7.16 -6.25
N GLU A 51 6.68 -8.13 -6.94
CA GLU A 51 6.04 -9.27 -6.27
C GLU A 51 7.02 -10.26 -5.61
N ASN A 52 8.30 -10.25 -6.03
CA ASN A 52 9.33 -11.12 -5.46
C ASN A 52 10.17 -10.43 -4.39
N LYS A 53 10.50 -9.15 -4.56
CA LYS A 53 11.45 -8.42 -3.70
C LYS A 53 10.82 -7.24 -2.95
N GLY A 54 9.66 -6.76 -3.39
CA GLY A 54 8.99 -5.56 -2.88
C GLY A 54 9.48 -4.25 -3.49
N GLU A 55 10.35 -4.32 -4.49
CA GLU A 55 10.98 -3.15 -5.09
C GLU A 55 10.18 -2.64 -6.30
N ILE A 56 9.70 -1.40 -6.21
CA ILE A 56 8.98 -0.70 -7.27
C ILE A 56 9.02 0.82 -7.03
N SER A 57 8.83 1.65 -8.07
CA SER A 57 8.57 3.07 -7.87
C SER A 57 7.14 3.31 -7.38
N LEU A 58 6.93 4.36 -6.58
CA LEU A 58 5.60 4.75 -6.11
C LEU A 58 4.62 4.95 -7.28
N PHE A 59 5.05 5.63 -8.35
CA PHE A 59 4.22 5.84 -9.53
C PHE A 59 3.74 4.53 -10.18
N SER A 60 4.64 3.55 -10.33
CA SER A 60 4.24 2.25 -10.90
C SER A 60 3.32 1.48 -9.96
N LEU A 61 3.50 1.61 -8.64
CA LEU A 61 2.61 1.01 -7.65
C LEU A 61 1.21 1.63 -7.70
N ILE A 62 1.09 2.95 -7.88
CA ILE A 62 -0.20 3.63 -8.09
C ILE A 62 -0.88 3.13 -9.37
N LYS A 63 -0.14 2.97 -10.47
CA LYS A 63 -0.70 2.38 -11.71
C LYS A 63 -1.22 0.96 -11.50
N ILE A 64 -0.55 0.16 -10.68
CA ILE A 64 -1.04 -1.17 -10.27
C ILE A 64 -2.30 -1.03 -9.44
N ALA A 65 -2.31 -0.14 -8.44
CA ALA A 65 -3.46 0.07 -7.55
C ALA A 65 -4.73 0.42 -8.33
N ILE A 66 -4.64 1.31 -9.33
CA ILE A 66 -5.76 1.67 -10.21
C ILE A 66 -6.34 0.44 -10.93
N VAL A 67 -5.48 -0.44 -11.47
CA VAL A 67 -5.96 -1.68 -12.13
C VAL A 67 -6.61 -2.65 -11.14
N LEU A 68 -6.21 -2.60 -9.88
CA LEU A 68 -6.75 -3.46 -8.83
C LEU A 68 -7.95 -2.84 -8.09
N GLY A 69 -8.34 -1.61 -8.42
CA GLY A 69 -9.43 -0.87 -7.75
C GLY A 69 -9.08 -0.41 -6.32
N CYS A 70 -7.80 -0.08 -6.09
CA CYS A 70 -7.25 0.30 -4.78
C CYS A 70 -6.70 1.75 -4.76
N GLU A 71 -7.04 2.59 -5.73
CA GLU A 71 -6.55 3.96 -5.84
C GLU A 71 -6.98 4.85 -4.67
N GLU A 72 -8.19 4.65 -4.13
CA GLU A 72 -8.70 5.39 -2.97
C GLU A 72 -7.84 5.14 -1.72
N GLU A 73 -7.31 3.92 -1.54
CA GLU A 73 -6.39 3.60 -0.43
C GLU A 73 -5.09 4.41 -0.51
N PHE A 74 -4.62 4.70 -1.74
CA PHE A 74 -3.46 5.57 -1.96
C PHE A 74 -3.77 7.05 -1.71
N LEU A 75 -5.00 7.48 -1.95
CA LEU A 75 -5.44 8.83 -1.59
C LEU A 75 -5.55 8.99 -0.08
N GLU A 76 -5.90 7.95 0.67
CA GLU A 76 -6.04 8.00 2.13
C GLU A 76 -4.72 7.79 2.91
N LEU A 77 -3.65 7.40 2.21
CA LEU A 77 -2.32 7.25 2.79
C LEU A 77 -1.86 8.56 3.47
N PHE A 78 -1.54 8.48 4.76
CA PHE A 78 -1.13 9.59 5.62
C PHE A 78 -2.17 10.69 5.88
N LYS A 79 -3.45 10.51 5.49
CA LYS A 79 -4.51 11.50 5.79
C LYS A 79 -5.05 11.45 7.22
N LYS A 80 -4.79 10.36 7.96
CA LYS A 80 -5.32 10.22 9.32
C LYS A 80 -4.66 11.25 10.24
N LYS A 81 -5.44 12.22 10.71
CA LYS A 81 -5.04 13.06 11.85
C LYS A 81 -5.01 12.18 13.10
N GLU A 82 -3.82 12.00 13.67
CA GLU A 82 -3.73 11.57 15.04
C GLU A 82 -4.13 12.77 15.89
N TYR A 83 -5.33 12.70 16.48
CA TYR A 83 -5.69 13.66 17.52
C TYR A 83 -4.83 13.33 18.73
N SER A 84 -3.99 14.28 19.12
CA SER A 84 -3.10 14.17 20.26
C SER A 84 -3.89 14.14 21.58
N SER A 85 -5.12 14.68 21.58
CA SER A 85 -6.01 14.65 22.74
C SER A 85 -7.49 14.90 22.40
N ILE A 86 -8.38 14.68 23.38
CA ILE A 86 -9.81 15.00 23.28
C ILE A 86 -10.01 16.51 23.14
N GLU A 87 -9.14 17.32 23.75
CA GLU A 87 -9.18 18.78 23.69
C GLU A 87 -8.93 19.31 22.27
N GLU A 88 -8.11 18.65 21.44
CA GLU A 88 -7.94 19.01 20.01
C GLU A 88 -9.23 18.80 19.21
N ILE A 89 -10.01 17.75 19.55
CA ILE A 89 -11.31 17.48 18.93
C ILE A 89 -12.34 18.55 19.36
N ILE A 90 -12.35 18.92 20.64
CA ILE A 90 -13.32 19.88 21.20
C ILE A 90 -13.07 21.31 20.66
N ASN A 91 -11.80 21.71 20.51
CA ASN A 91 -11.45 23.08 20.15
C ASN A 91 -11.42 23.34 18.64
N GLY A 92 -11.56 22.30 17.79
CA GLY A 92 -11.63 22.46 16.33
C GLY A 92 -10.39 23.11 15.71
N ASN A 93 -9.23 23.03 16.36
CA ASN A 93 -7.96 23.50 15.83
C ASN A 93 -7.37 22.40 14.95
N TYR A 94 -7.48 22.55 13.64
CA TYR A 94 -7.09 21.54 12.64
C TYR A 94 -5.99 21.99 11.69
#